data_AF-A0A512BRB3-F1
#
_entry.id   AF-A0A512BRB3-F1
#
_cell.length_a   1.000
_cell.length_b   1.000
_cell.length_c   1.000
_cell.angle_alpha   90.00
_cell.angle_beta   90.00
_cell.angle_gamma   90.00
#
_symmetry.space_group_name_H-M   'P 1'
#
loop_
_entity.id
_entity.type
_entity.pdbx_description
1 polymer ?
#
loop_
_entity_poly.entity_id
_entity_poly.type
_entity_poly.pdbx_seq_one_letter_code
_entity_poly.pdbx_strand_id
1 'polypeptide(L)' 'MKSTILAAFGLLLLIGAAQAQASDPSGTYLSETGETRVRVAKCGSTFCGTIVAIQGEAKDVNNPDGGSAGAASWASR' A
#
# COMPACT_ATOMS: atom_id res chain seq x y z
N MET A 1 -1.50 -18.41 48.57
CA MET A 1 -1.74 -16.99 48.20
C MET A 1 -0.54 -16.33 47.49
N LYS A 2 0.72 -16.56 47.92
CA LYS A 2 1.91 -16.00 47.23
C LYS A 2 2.23 -16.66 45.87
N SER A 3 2.04 -17.98 45.73
CA SER A 3 2.32 -18.70 44.48
C SER A 3 1.36 -18.38 43.33
N THR A 4 0.12 -17.99 43.64
CA THR A 4 -0.89 -17.59 42.65
C THR A 4 -0.57 -16.25 41.99
N ILE A 5 0.14 -15.35 42.68
CA ILE A 5 0.54 -14.04 42.14
C ILE A 5 1.65 -14.21 41.09
N LEU A 6 2.61 -15.12 41.34
CA LEU A 6 3.70 -15.42 40.41
C LEU A 6 3.19 -16.08 39.12
N ALA A 7 2.20 -16.98 39.22
CA ALA A 7 1.58 -17.61 38.06
C ALA A 7 0.83 -16.60 37.17
N ALA A 8 0.15 -15.62 37.77
CA ALA A 8 -0.54 -14.56 37.02
C ALA A 8 0.44 -13.62 36.30
N PHE A 9 1.59 -13.31 36.91
CA PHE A 9 2.64 -12.52 36.28
C PHE A 9 3.32 -13.23 35.10
N GLY A 10 3.54 -14.55 35.20
CA GLY A 10 4.10 -15.35 34.10
C GLY A 10 3.21 -15.38 32.85
N LEU A 11 1.88 -15.40 33.05
CA LEU A 11 0.92 -15.42 31.94
C LEU A 11 0.87 -14.09 31.18
N LEU A 12 1.05 -12.95 31.86
CA LEU A 12 1.05 -11.61 31.24
C LEU A 12 2.27 -11.39 30.32
N LEU A 13 3.40 -12.04 30.59
CA LEU A 13 4.62 -11.93 29.76
C LEU A 13 4.50 -12.68 28.43
N LEU A 14 3.63 -13.68 28.33
CA LEU A 14 3.41 -14.46 27.10
C LEU A 14 2.52 -13.72 26.08
N ILE A 15 1.81 -12.67 26.49
CA ILE A 15 0.89 -11.90 25.64
C ILE A 15 1.63 -10.76 24.91
N GLY A 16 2.86 -10.44 25.33
CA GLY A 16 3.55 -9.19 24.98
C GLY A 16 4.41 -9.17 23.70
N ALA A 17 4.49 -10.24 22.90
CA ALA A 17 5.48 -10.33 21.82
C ALA A 17 4.91 -10.45 20.38
N ALA A 18 3.74 -9.85 20.12
CA ALA A 18 3.32 -9.66 18.72
C ALA A 18 4.12 -8.50 18.11
N GLN A 19 5.25 -8.83 17.46
CA GLN A 19 6.02 -7.84 16.69
C GLN A 19 5.20 -7.41 15.47
N ALA A 20 4.85 -6.13 15.40
CA ALA A 20 4.21 -5.55 14.23
C ALA A 20 5.16 -5.70 13.03
N GLN A 21 4.82 -6.61 12.11
CA GLN A 21 5.51 -6.75 10.84
C GLN A 21 5.08 -5.58 9.96
N ALA A 22 6.03 -4.83 9.42
CA ALA A 22 5.72 -3.87 8.37
C ALA A 22 5.22 -4.65 7.15
N SER A 23 3.94 -4.51 6.82
CA SER A 23 3.37 -5.14 5.64
C SER A 23 3.95 -4.48 4.39
N ASP A 24 4.39 -5.27 3.41
CA ASP A 24 4.78 -4.75 2.10
C ASP A 24 3.51 -4.30 1.36
N PRO A 25 3.35 -3.00 1.03
CA PRO A 25 2.20 -2.49 0.30
C PRO A 25 2.32 -2.74 -1.22
N SER A 26 3.31 -3.51 -1.67
CA SER A 26 3.44 -3.86 -3.09
C SER A 26 2.28 -4.75 -3.54
N GLY A 27 1.68 -4.42 -4.68
CA GLY A 27 0.53 -5.16 -5.19
C GLY A 27 -0.18 -4.45 -6.33
N THR A 28 -1.24 -5.07 -6.86
CA THR A 28 -2.18 -4.40 -7.76
C THR A 28 -3.49 -4.21 -7.05
N TYR A 29 -3.96 -2.97 -7.02
CA TYR A 29 -5.15 -2.54 -6.30
C TYR A 29 -6.19 -2.07 -7.29
N LEU A 30 -7.45 -2.31 -6.96
CA LEU A 30 -8.59 -1.76 -7.66
C LEU A 30 -9.03 -0.50 -6.92
N SER A 31 -9.36 0.58 -7.65
CA SER A 31 -10.00 1.75 -7.06
C SER A 31 -11.34 1.38 -6.46
N GLU A 32 -11.83 2.19 -5.52
CA GLU A 32 -13.14 1.98 -4.89
C GLU A 32 -14.27 1.87 -5.92
N THR A 33 -14.22 2.67 -6.99
CA THR A 33 -15.20 2.65 -8.08
C THR A 33 -15.06 1.46 -9.02
N GLY A 34 -13.96 0.70 -8.95
CA GLY A 34 -13.70 -0.41 -9.87
C GLY A 34 -13.10 -0.02 -11.22
N GLU A 35 -12.96 1.28 -11.50
CA GLU A 35 -12.60 1.76 -12.84
C GLU A 35 -11.09 1.77 -13.10
N THR A 36 -10.27 1.84 -12.05
CA THR A 36 -8.81 1.97 -12.18
C THR A 36 -8.09 0.86 -11.46
N ARG A 37 -7.07 0.28 -12.10
CA ARG A 37 -6.11 -0.61 -11.44
C ARG A 37 -4.76 0.09 -11.31
N VAL A 38 -4.23 0.10 -10.10
CA VAL A 38 -2.93 0.70 -9.78
C VAL A 38 -1.99 -0.37 -9.26
N ARG A 39 -0.82 -0.49 -9.89
CA ARG A 39 0.30 -1.30 -9.37
C ARG A 39 1.14 -0.44 -8.44
N VAL A 40 1.22 -0.82 -7.18
CA VAL A 40 2.13 -0.24 -6.18
C VAL A 40 3.40 -1.08 -6.13
N ALA A 41 4.56 -0.44 -6.26
CA ALA A 41 5.86 -1.09 -6.15
C ALA A 41 6.93 -0.10 -5.67
N LYS A 42 8.07 -0.62 -5.20
CA LYS A 42 9.22 0.21 -4.85
C LYS A 42 9.78 0.93 -6.08
N CYS A 43 10.07 2.22 -5.91
CA CYS A 43 10.73 3.10 -6.87
C CYS A 43 11.86 3.85 -6.14
N GLY A 44 12.98 3.16 -5.90
CA GLY A 44 14.04 3.65 -5.02
C GLY A 44 13.69 3.45 -3.53
N SER A 45 13.79 4.51 -2.73
CA SER A 45 13.53 4.48 -1.28
C SER A 45 12.06 4.69 -0.89
N THR A 46 11.15 4.83 -1.87
CA THR A 46 9.71 5.02 -1.67
C THR A 46 8.90 4.02 -2.51
N PHE A 47 7.59 4.02 -2.32
CA PHE A 47 6.65 3.32 -3.18
C PHE A 47 6.03 4.28 -4.19
N CYS A 48 5.87 3.82 -5.42
CA CYS A 48 5.16 4.52 -6.49
C CYS A 48 3.94 3.70 -6.91
N GLY A 49 2.90 4.41 -7.36
CA GLY A 49 1.75 3.82 -8.03
C GLY A 49 1.83 4.03 -9.53
N THR A 50 1.60 2.98 -10.32
CA THR A 50 1.47 3.03 -11.77
C THR A 50 0.07 2.57 -12.15
N ILE A 51 -0.65 3.37 -12.94
CA ILE A 51 -1.96 2.97 -13.46
C ILE A 51 -1.75 1.92 -14.55
N VAL A 52 -2.23 0.69 -14.31
CA VAL A 52 -2.07 -0.45 -15.24
C VAL A 52 -3.33 -0.75 -16.06
N ALA A 53 -4.48 -0.23 -15.63
CA ALA A 53 -5.72 -0.25 -16.39
C ALA A 53 -6.65 0.89 -15.94
N ILE A 54 -7.37 1.47 -16.89
CA ILE A 54 -8.49 2.39 -16.67
C ILE A 54 -9.65 1.94 -17.56
N GLN A 55 -10.86 2.02 -17.05
CA GLN A 55 -12.08 1.92 -17.84
C GLN A 55 -12.37 3.28 -18.49
N GLY A 56 -12.46 3.33 -19.82
CA GLY A 56 -12.71 4.57 -20.58
C GLY A 56 -11.44 5.26 -21.07
N GLU A 57 -11.55 6.56 -21.37
CA GLU A 57 -10.43 7.36 -21.90
C GLU A 57 -9.48 7.81 -20.78
N ALA A 58 -8.22 7.41 -20.86
CA ALA A 58 -7.18 7.82 -19.92
C ALA A 58 -6.44 9.08 -20.39
N LYS A 59 -7.15 10.18 -20.66
CA LYS A 59 -6.54 11.44 -21.12
C LYS A 59 -6.53 12.49 -20.00
N ASP A 60 -5.33 12.95 -19.64
CA ASP A 60 -5.19 14.12 -18.77
C ASP A 60 -5.40 15.41 -19.59
N VAL A 61 -6.64 15.89 -19.62
CA VAL A 61 -7.02 17.11 -20.35
C VAL A 61 -6.62 18.39 -19.62
N ASN A 62 -6.23 18.31 -18.35
CA ASN A 62 -5.87 19.45 -17.52
C ASN A 62 -4.36 19.55 -17.29
N ASN A 63 -3.55 18.80 -18.05
CA ASN A 63 -2.10 18.87 -17.95
C ASN A 63 -1.59 20.25 -18.42
N PRO A 64 -0.97 21.07 -17.54
CA PRO A 64 -0.49 22.41 -17.90
C PRO A 64 0.64 22.40 -18.94
N ASP A 65 1.35 21.28 -19.08
CA ASP A 65 2.45 21.13 -20.05
C ASP A 65 1.96 20.82 -21.48
N GLY A 66 0.64 20.78 -21.71
CA GLY A 66 0.03 20.56 -23.02
C GLY A 66 0.17 19.13 -23.57
N GLY A 67 0.91 18.25 -22.88
CA GLY A 67 1.01 16.84 -23.20
C GLY A 67 -0.20 16.05 -22.70
N SER A 68 -0.62 15.02 -23.43
CA SER A 68 -1.59 14.04 -22.92
C SER A 68 -0.83 13.02 -22.08
N ALA A 69 -0.41 13.39 -20.87
CA ALA A 69 0.15 12.45 -19.92
C ALA A 69 -0.98 11.58 -19.32
N GLY A 70 -1.65 10.83 -20.20
CA GLY A 70 -2.43 9.67 -19.80
C GLY A 70 -1.54 8.66 -19.09
N ALA A 71 -2.17 7.73 -18.37
CA ALA A 71 -1.61 6.69 -17.50
C ALA A 71 -0.24 6.07 -17.89
N ALA A 72 0.16 6.10 -19.16
CA ALA A 72 1.42 5.61 -19.68
C ALA A 72 2.68 6.43 -19.30
N SER A 73 2.61 7.75 -19.07
CA SER A 73 3.84 8.54 -18.84
C SER A 73 4.47 8.35 -17.45
N TRP A 74 3.68 7.88 -16.48
CA TRP A 74 4.13 7.56 -15.11
C TRP A 74 4.87 6.21 -15.03
N ALA A 75 4.98 5.47 -16.14
CA ALA A 75 5.58 4.13 -16.19
C ALA A 75 7.11 4.13 -16.38
N SER A 76 7.75 5.29 -16.58
CA SER A 76 9.12 5.37 -17.11
C SER A 76 10.14 6.13 -16.24
N ARG A 77 9.90 6.28 -14.93
CA ARG A 77 10.93 6.76 -13.98
C ARG A 77 11.13 5.82 -12.82
#